data_AF-A0A2T1D6M4-F1
#
_entry.id   AF-A0A2T1D6M4-F1
#
_cell.length_a   1.000
_cell.length_b   1.000
_cell.length_c   1.000
_cell.angle_alpha   90.00
_cell.angle_beta   90.00
_cell.angle_gamma   90.00
#
_symmetry.space_group_name_H-M   'P 1'
#
loop_
_entity.id
_entity.type
_entity.pdbx_description
1 polymer ?
#
loop_
_entity_poly.entity_id
_entity_poly.type
_entity_poly.pdbx_seq_one_letter_code
_entity_poly.pdbx_strand_id
1 'polypeptide(L)'
;MATIETAIVLQQSLLEDAEAIAHQMNISRSQLLEMAIAEFVQRYQVRQSLNLEKVNEAYTDAPDPDDQRLLAGMRRLHRQVLENDV
;
A
#
# COMPACT_ATOMS: atom_id res chain seq x y z
N MET A 1 -0.51 11.78 -26.32
CA MET A 1 0.43 12.56 -25.47
C MET A 1 1.80 12.52 -26.12
N ALA A 2 2.66 13.51 -25.86
CA ALA A 2 4.01 13.53 -26.41
C ALA A 2 4.94 12.64 -25.59
N THR A 3 5.76 11.83 -26.26
CA THR A 3 6.81 11.02 -25.63
C THR A 3 8.12 11.80 -25.63
N ILE A 4 8.86 11.77 -24.52
CA ILE A 4 10.14 12.47 -24.37
C ILE A 4 11.23 11.43 -24.06
N GLU A 5 12.31 11.44 -24.82
CA GLU A 5 13.49 10.62 -24.53
C GLU A 5 14.35 11.27 -23.45
N THR A 6 14.68 10.50 -22.41
CA THR A 6 15.51 10.98 -21.30
C THR A 6 16.62 9.98 -21.02
N ALA A 7 17.86 10.48 -20.90
CA ALA A 7 18.98 9.71 -20.40
C ALA A 7 19.05 9.85 -18.86
N ILE A 8 19.09 8.71 -18.16
CA ILE A 8 19.20 8.66 -16.70
C ILE A 8 20.36 7.76 -16.30
N VAL A 9 21.01 8.07 -15.18
CA VAL A 9 22.04 7.21 -14.57
C VAL A 9 21.35 6.23 -13.63
N LEU A 10 21.64 4.95 -13.79
CA LEU A 10 21.09 3.86 -12.97
C LEU A 10 22.22 2.94 -12.51
N GLN A 11 21.99 2.23 -11.41
CA GLN A 11 22.86 1.12 -11.03
C GLN A 11 22.75 0.02 -12.08
N GLN A 12 23.90 -0.51 -12.53
CA GLN A 12 23.96 -1.53 -13.57
C GLN A 12 23.13 -2.76 -13.21
N SER A 13 23.26 -3.27 -11.98
CA SER A 13 22.51 -4.44 -11.50
C SER A 13 21.00 -4.23 -11.58
N LEU A 14 20.52 -3.03 -11.25
CA LEU A 14 19.09 -2.70 -11.33
C LEU A 14 18.59 -2.69 -12.78
N LEU A 15 19.41 -2.17 -13.70
CA LEU A 15 19.07 -2.17 -15.13
C LEU A 15 19.00 -3.60 -15.68
N GLU A 16 19.96 -4.45 -15.31
CA GLU A 16 20.00 -5.86 -15.72
C GLU A 16 18.78 -6.62 -15.21
N ASP A 17 18.41 -6.45 -13.93
CA ASP A 17 17.22 -7.05 -13.33
C ASP A 17 15.94 -6.57 -14.05
N ALA A 18 15.83 -5.27 -14.33
CA ALA A 18 14.71 -4.71 -15.04
C ALA A 18 14.61 -5.27 -16.48
N GLU A 19 15.72 -5.38 -17.19
CA GLU A 19 15.74 -5.95 -18.55
C GLU A 19 15.35 -7.44 -18.56
N ALA A 20 15.79 -8.21 -17.56
CA ALA A 20 15.38 -9.61 -17.42
C ALA A 20 13.86 -9.74 -17.19
N ILE A 21 13.29 -8.89 -16.33
CA ILE A 21 11.84 -8.86 -16.07
C ILE A 21 11.08 -8.45 -17.34
N ALA A 22 11.52 -7.40 -18.04
CA ALA A 22 10.91 -6.96 -19.29
C ALA A 22 10.88 -8.08 -20.33
N HIS A 23 11.99 -8.83 -20.45
CA HIS A 23 12.08 -9.98 -21.33
C HIS A 23 11.11 -11.10 -20.93
N GLN A 24 11.02 -11.45 -19.64
CA GLN A 24 10.07 -12.45 -19.14
C GLN A 24 8.60 -12.06 -19.39
N MET A 25 8.30 -10.77 -19.30
CA MET A 25 6.98 -10.21 -19.57
C MET A 25 6.71 -9.96 -21.07
N ASN A 26 7.69 -10.20 -21.94
CA ASN A 26 7.63 -9.93 -23.39
C ASN A 26 7.27 -8.47 -23.72
N ILE A 27 7.85 -7.52 -22.98
CA ILE A 27 7.69 -6.08 -23.17
C ILE A 27 9.04 -5.40 -23.37
N SER A 28 9.03 -4.18 -23.90
CA SER A 28 10.26 -3.40 -24.04
C SER A 28 10.72 -2.82 -22.69
N ARG A 29 12.03 -2.55 -22.59
CA ARG A 29 12.62 -1.87 -21.44
C ARG A 29 11.94 -0.52 -21.13
N SER A 30 11.68 0.29 -22.16
CA SER A 30 11.03 1.59 -21.99
C SER A 30 9.60 1.45 -21.45
N GLN A 31 8.84 0.45 -21.91
CA GLN A 31 7.51 0.15 -21.38
C GLN A 31 7.56 -0.27 -19.91
N LEU A 32 8.51 -1.13 -19.52
CA LEU A 32 8.65 -1.52 -18.11
C LEU A 32 8.98 -0.30 -17.24
N LEU A 33 9.90 0.56 -17.68
CA LEU A 33 10.26 1.78 -16.95
C LEU A 33 9.08 2.76 -16.84
N GLU A 34 8.31 2.93 -17.92
CA GLU A 34 7.09 3.75 -17.91
C GLU A 34 6.07 3.21 -16.90
N MET A 35 5.83 1.89 -16.90
CA MET A 35 4.93 1.23 -15.94
C MET A 35 5.41 1.42 -14.50
N ALA A 36 6.70 1.22 -14.23
CA ALA A 36 7.26 1.35 -12.89
C ALA A 36 7.15 2.79 -12.36
N ILE A 37 7.41 3.79 -13.21
CA ILE A 37 7.26 5.20 -12.86
C ILE A 37 5.78 5.53 -12.60
N ALA A 38 4.88 5.09 -13.48
CA ALA A 38 3.44 5.33 -13.33
C ALA A 38 2.91 4.71 -12.02
N GLU A 39 3.30 3.47 -11.72
CA GLU A 39 2.93 2.78 -10.50
C GLU A 39 3.49 3.49 -9.26
N PHE A 40 4.75 3.94 -9.29
CA PHE A 40 5.34 4.68 -8.19
C PHE A 40 4.61 6.02 -7.94
N VAL A 41 4.35 6.79 -9.00
CA VAL A 41 3.62 8.06 -8.92
C VAL A 41 2.21 7.85 -8.36
N GLN A 42 1.49 6.85 -8.86
CA GLN A 42 0.16 6.52 -8.37
C GLN A 42 0.21 6.13 -6.88
N ARG A 43 1.11 5.23 -6.48
CA ARG A 43 1.25 4.83 -5.07
C ARG A 43 1.60 6.00 -4.18
N TYR A 44 2.47 6.90 -4.63
CA TYR A 44 2.85 8.09 -3.89
C TYR A 44 1.67 9.07 -3.74
N GLN A 45 0.94 9.34 -4.82
CA GLN A 45 -0.27 10.18 -4.80
C GLN A 45 -1.36 9.58 -3.92
N VAL A 46 -1.56 8.25 -3.97
CA VAL A 46 -2.49 7.54 -3.08
C VAL A 46 -2.07 7.72 -1.63
N ARG A 47 -0.79 7.58 -1.29
CA ARG A 47 -0.29 7.86 0.08
C ARG A 47 -0.42 9.31 0.52
N GLN A 48 -0.37 10.26 -0.41
CA GLN A 48 -0.59 11.67 -0.10
C GLN A 48 -2.08 12.04 0.02
N SER A 49 -2.93 11.41 -0.79
CA SER A 49 -4.37 11.70 -0.88
C SER A 49 -5.20 10.92 0.14
N LEU A 50 -4.87 9.65 0.39
CA LEU A 50 -5.17 9.01 1.67
C LEU A 50 -4.30 9.72 2.68
N ASN A 51 -4.86 10.78 3.24
CA ASN A 51 -4.40 11.46 4.41
C ASN A 51 -4.44 10.44 5.56
N LEU A 52 -3.47 9.52 5.60
CA LEU A 52 -3.28 8.53 6.66
C LEU A 52 -3.18 9.23 8.02
N GLU A 53 -2.74 10.49 8.03
CA GLU A 53 -2.85 11.38 9.19
C GLU A 53 -4.30 11.59 9.62
N LYS A 54 -5.26 11.86 8.71
CA LYS A 54 -6.69 11.99 9.08
C LYS A 54 -7.33 10.70 9.55
N VAL A 55 -6.94 9.57 8.96
CA VAL A 55 -7.40 8.26 9.44
C VAL A 55 -6.82 7.98 10.82
N ASN A 56 -5.52 8.18 11.03
CA ASN A 56 -4.89 8.04 12.34
C ASN A 56 -5.45 9.04 13.36
N GLU A 57 -5.73 10.28 12.96
CA GLU A 57 -6.38 11.31 13.79
C GLU A 57 -7.77 10.85 14.26
N ALA A 58 -8.59 10.27 13.37
CA ALA A 58 -9.87 9.69 13.73
C ALA A 58 -9.77 8.50 14.71
N TYR A 59 -8.61 7.84 14.80
CA TYR A 59 -8.31 6.78 15.76
C TYR A 59 -7.47 7.26 16.97
N THR A 60 -7.13 8.55 17.04
CA THR A 60 -6.32 9.10 18.15
C THR A 60 -7.18 9.36 19.39
N ASP A 61 -8.48 9.56 19.22
CA ASP A 61 -9.41 9.72 20.33
C ASP A 61 -9.53 8.40 21.12
N ALA A 62 -9.34 8.49 22.44
CA ALA A 62 -9.55 7.35 23.31
C ALA A 62 -11.04 6.97 23.31
N PRO A 63 -11.39 5.66 23.34
CA PRO A 63 -12.78 5.23 23.34
C PRO A 63 -13.53 5.85 24.50
N ASP A 64 -14.71 6.41 24.21
CA ASP A 64 -15.54 7.03 25.23
C ASP A 64 -16.09 5.97 26.21
N PRO A 65 -16.71 6.38 27.34
CA PRO A 65 -17.21 5.43 28.33
C PRO A 65 -18.25 4.44 27.78
N ASP A 66 -19.01 4.81 26.74
CA ASP A 66 -20.01 3.95 26.13
C ASP A 66 -19.37 2.98 25.12
N ASP A 67 -18.36 3.42 24.39
CA ASP A 67 -17.50 2.56 23.56
C ASP A 67 -16.79 1.50 24.42
N GLN A 68 -16.28 1.88 25.58
CA GLN A 68 -15.63 0.94 26.51
C GLN A 68 -16.61 -0.12 27.03
N ARG A 69 -17.86 0.25 27.30
CA ARG A 69 -18.91 -0.69 27.71
C ARG A 69 -19.27 -1.66 26.58
N LEU A 70 -19.39 -1.14 25.36
CA LEU A 70 -19.64 -1.96 24.17
C LEU A 70 -18.51 -2.96 23.94
N LEU A 71 -17.25 -2.51 23.97
CA LEU A 71 -16.06 -3.35 23.81
C LEU A 71 -15.97 -4.41 24.91
N ALA A 72 -16.31 -4.09 26.15
CA ALA A 72 -16.35 -5.06 27.24
C ALA A 72 -17.41 -6.16 27.01
N GLY A 73 -18.58 -5.78 26.49
CA GLY A 73 -19.63 -6.72 26.09
C GLY A 73 -19.19 -7.64 24.95
N MET A 74 -18.60 -7.07 23.89
CA MET A 74 -18.08 -7.83 22.75
C MET A 74 -16.98 -8.81 23.15
N ARG A 75 -16.05 -8.41 24.03
CA ARG A 75 -15.00 -9.29 24.56
C ARG A 75 -15.56 -10.45 25.38
N ARG A 76 -16.62 -10.23 26.15
CA ARG A 76 -17.31 -11.30 26.91
C ARG A 76 -17.98 -12.30 25.98
N LEU A 77 -18.71 -11.81 24.98
CA LEU A 77 -19.36 -12.67 23.98
C LEU A 77 -18.35 -13.47 23.18
N HIS A 78 -17.28 -12.82 22.71
CA HIS A 78 -16.22 -13.49 21.97
C HIS A 78 -15.54 -14.59 22.79
N ARG A 79 -15.27 -14.34 24.08
CA ARG A 79 -14.74 -15.34 24.99
C ARG A 79 -15.68 -16.53 25.16
N GLN A 80 -16.98 -16.28 25.34
CA GLN A 80 -17.97 -17.34 25.44
C GLN A 80 -18.06 -18.18 24.16
N VAL A 81 -17.95 -17.58 22.98
CA VAL A 81 -17.94 -18.34 21.72
C VAL A 81 -16.72 -19.26 21.66
N LEU A 82 -15.53 -18.74 21.97
CA LEU A 82 -14.30 -19.53 21.97
C LEU A 82 -14.26 -20.61 23.07
N GLU A 83 -14.89 -20.37 24.23
CA GLU A 83 -14.96 -21.33 25.33
C GLU A 83 -16.04 -22.41 25.11
N ASN A 84 -17.07 -22.15 24.29
CA ASN A 84 -18.11 -23.13 23.95
C ASN A 84 -17.76 -23.98 22.70
N ASP A 85 -16.69 -23.63 21.98
CA ASP A 85 -16.15 -24.40 20.83
C ASP A 85 -15.05 -25.41 21.25
N VAL A 86 -14.89 -25.72 22.56
CA VAL A 86 -13.97 -26.73 23.11
C VAL A 86 -14.73 -27.88 23.78
#